data_AF-A0A7S1WQR6-F1
#
_entry.id   AF-A0A7S1WQR6-F1
#
_cell.length_a   1.000
_cell.length_b   1.000
_cell.length_c   1.000
_cell.angle_alpha   90.00
_cell.angle_beta   90.00
_cell.angle_gamma   90.00
#
_symmetry.space_group_name_H-M   'P 1'
#
loop_
_entity.id
_entity.type
_entity.pdbx_description
1 polymer ?
#
loop_
_entity_poly.entity_id
_entity_poly.type
_entity_poly.pdbx_seq_one_letter_code
_entity_poly.pdbx_strand_id
1 'polypeptide(L)'
;AGWPAGDDGIIGGRGVGQCRAMWYLRSLPKLRRVFADIFKTEHLVASFDGAGVFRPYGHDAGWRSRKKNWFHLDQAQHKRGLHCVQGLVNLKDATEETGGLVVVPRSHRFHNDVMRRYNSGDAMEDFVKIDITDPVLVEGSLGPVMVTGRAGDLVIWDSRTVHCNTAPLRENRALLTGNDLIRAVAYICMTPAAWCSLDTLRQRRHGVEQGATTKHWPHEYHPKSIPRTWSPDFALGDEHWSLVCPSGRREPSPLSLEGALRPGSVSCLPARQFKVATESSPLRSAATTKWATPLCALRGGETVEGYVMGDWLRLQRWPQEIGRPCPPTEWGAEEDVWALLSDFVPC
;
A
#
# COMPACT_ATOMS: atom_id res chain seq x y z
N ALA A 1 -5.53 25.03 21.96
CA ALA A 1 -5.90 23.89 21.08
C ALA A 1 -5.20 22.63 21.59
N GLY A 2 -5.91 21.50 21.68
CA GLY A 2 -5.35 20.24 22.19
C GLY A 2 -4.45 19.51 21.20
N TRP A 3 -3.87 18.38 21.64
CA TRP A 3 -3.04 17.49 20.81
C TRP A 3 -3.81 17.00 19.57
N PRO A 4 -3.25 17.05 18.36
CA PRO A 4 -4.00 16.80 17.13
C PRO A 4 -4.05 15.33 16.69
N ALA A 5 -3.20 14.46 17.24
CA ALA A 5 -3.13 13.05 16.83
C ALA A 5 -4.02 12.16 17.73
N GLY A 6 -4.56 11.09 17.15
CA GLY A 6 -5.32 10.07 17.88
C GLY A 6 -4.44 9.12 18.70
N ASP A 7 -5.08 8.12 19.33
CA ASP A 7 -4.42 7.09 20.16
C ASP A 7 -3.47 6.16 19.38
N ASP A 8 -3.48 6.24 18.05
CA ASP A 8 -2.57 5.57 17.11
C ASP A 8 -1.44 6.49 16.59
N GLY A 9 -1.39 7.72 17.09
CA GLY A 9 -0.47 8.76 16.65
C GLY A 9 -0.77 9.36 15.29
N ILE A 10 -1.91 9.04 14.66
CA ILE A 10 -2.28 9.57 13.35
C ILE A 10 -2.99 10.92 13.50
N ILE A 11 -2.54 11.90 12.72
CA ILE A 11 -3.24 13.17 12.50
C ILE A 11 -4.00 13.03 11.18
N GLY A 12 -5.32 12.84 11.27
CA GLY A 12 -6.20 12.66 10.11
C GLY A 12 -7.08 13.88 9.78
N GLY A 13 -6.80 15.06 10.34
CA GLY A 13 -7.67 16.23 10.15
C GLY A 13 -7.03 17.57 10.50
N ARG A 14 -7.87 18.58 10.75
CA ARG A 14 -7.46 19.99 10.97
C ARG A 14 -6.67 20.59 9.79
N GLY A 15 -6.89 20.07 8.58
CA GLY A 15 -6.16 20.51 7.38
C GLY A 15 -4.71 20.07 7.32
N VAL A 16 -4.28 19.08 8.13
CA VAL A 16 -2.91 18.56 8.07
C VAL A 16 -2.53 18.09 6.67
N GLY A 17 -3.44 17.43 5.96
CA GLY A 17 -3.20 16.95 4.59
C GLY A 17 -3.00 18.09 3.59
N GLN A 18 -3.32 19.33 3.96
CA GLN A 18 -3.17 20.51 3.12
C GLN A 18 -2.14 21.49 3.67
N CYS A 19 -1.32 21.11 4.65
CA CYS A 19 -0.30 22.01 5.20
C CYS A 19 0.91 22.14 4.26
N ARG A 20 1.69 23.22 4.43
CA ARG A 20 2.86 23.53 3.59
C ARG A 20 3.87 22.38 3.54
N ALA A 21 4.13 21.73 4.67
CA ALA A 21 5.09 20.62 4.76
C ALA A 21 4.64 19.42 3.91
N MET A 22 3.36 19.04 3.96
CA MET A 22 2.84 17.92 3.16
C MET A 22 2.93 18.22 1.66
N TRP A 23 2.60 19.44 1.24
CA TRP A 23 2.71 19.85 -0.16
C TRP A 23 4.15 19.88 -0.67
N TYR A 24 5.08 20.41 0.13
CA TYR A 24 6.51 20.39 -0.18
C TYR A 24 7.03 18.96 -0.38
N LEU A 25 6.66 18.02 0.50
CA LEU A 25 7.12 16.63 0.37
C LEU A 25 6.57 15.95 -0.88
N ARG A 26 5.29 16.20 -1.22
CA ARG A 26 4.65 15.64 -2.43
C ARG A 26 5.30 16.15 -3.71
N SER A 27 5.82 17.38 -3.75
CA SER A 27 6.49 17.94 -4.92
C SER A 27 7.94 17.53 -5.08
N LEU A 28 8.57 16.85 -4.10
CA LEU A 28 9.97 16.43 -4.21
C LEU A 28 10.20 15.54 -5.46
N PRO A 29 11.08 15.93 -6.40
CA PRO A 29 11.28 15.19 -7.65
C PRO A 29 11.67 13.72 -7.44
N LYS A 30 12.54 13.44 -6.45
CA LYS A 30 12.96 12.08 -6.11
C LYS A 30 11.80 11.22 -5.61
N LEU A 31 10.89 11.80 -4.82
CA LEU A 31 9.71 11.09 -4.32
C LEU A 31 8.74 10.79 -5.46
N ARG A 32 8.44 11.79 -6.29
CA ARG A 32 7.59 11.63 -7.47
C ARG A 32 8.14 10.56 -8.42
N ARG A 33 9.47 10.53 -8.62
CA ARG A 33 10.14 9.56 -9.48
C ARG A 33 9.91 8.12 -9.03
N VAL A 34 9.96 7.84 -7.73
CA VAL A 34 9.69 6.50 -7.19
C VAL A 34 8.30 6.01 -7.61
N PHE A 35 7.27 6.83 -7.44
CA PHE A 35 5.91 6.46 -7.85
C PHE A 35 5.78 6.38 -9.38
N ALA A 36 6.44 7.26 -10.12
CA ALA A 36 6.41 7.23 -11.59
C ALA A 36 7.03 5.95 -12.14
N ASP A 37 8.14 5.48 -11.56
CA ASP A 37 8.80 4.23 -11.92
C ASP A 37 7.94 3.01 -11.58
N ILE A 38 7.16 3.06 -10.49
CA ILE A 38 6.21 2.00 -10.13
C ILE A 38 5.06 1.93 -11.14
N PHE A 39 4.40 3.07 -11.37
CA PHE A 39 3.18 3.12 -12.19
C PHE A 39 3.43 3.27 -13.69
N LYS A 40 4.69 3.41 -14.11
CA LYS A 40 5.14 3.60 -15.49
C LYS A 40 4.54 4.83 -16.16
N THR A 41 4.37 5.91 -15.38
CA THR A 41 3.88 7.20 -15.87
C THR A 41 4.29 8.34 -14.94
N GLU A 42 4.62 9.50 -15.50
CA GLU A 42 4.89 10.72 -14.74
C GLU A 42 3.61 11.52 -14.43
N HIS A 43 2.48 11.15 -15.05
CA HIS A 43 1.18 11.78 -14.85
C HIS A 43 0.51 11.23 -13.60
N LEU A 44 0.93 11.72 -12.44
CA LEU A 44 0.48 11.26 -11.13
C LEU A 44 -0.41 12.28 -10.43
N VAL A 45 -1.30 11.79 -9.56
CA VAL A 45 -1.99 12.55 -8.52
C VAL A 45 -1.57 12.05 -7.14
N ALA A 46 -1.48 12.95 -6.16
CA ALA A 46 -1.05 12.62 -4.79
C ALA A 46 -2.24 12.51 -3.80
N SER A 47 -2.14 11.66 -2.78
CA SER A 47 -3.12 11.60 -1.70
C SER A 47 -3.07 12.86 -0.84
N PHE A 48 -4.22 13.28 -0.30
CA PHE A 48 -4.29 14.33 0.73
C PHE A 48 -4.27 13.73 2.13
N ASP A 49 -3.47 12.69 2.31
CA ASP A 49 -3.40 11.92 3.54
C ASP A 49 -2.80 12.75 4.70
N GLY A 50 -2.87 12.18 5.89
CA GLY A 50 -2.42 12.77 7.13
C GLY A 50 -0.93 12.65 7.41
N ALA A 51 -0.61 12.83 8.68
CA ALA A 51 0.74 12.64 9.23
C ALA A 51 0.68 11.72 10.45
N GLY A 52 1.81 11.17 10.87
CA GLY A 52 1.92 10.37 12.08
C GLY A 52 2.96 10.96 13.04
N VAL A 53 2.62 11.11 14.31
CA VAL A 53 3.52 11.66 15.33
C VAL A 53 3.39 10.95 16.67
N PHE A 54 4.52 10.74 17.37
CA PHE A 54 4.54 10.22 18.74
C PHE A 54 5.21 11.22 19.69
N ARG A 55 4.58 11.45 20.84
CA ARG A 55 5.11 12.33 21.89
C ARG A 55 6.08 11.60 22.82
N PRO A 56 7.04 12.31 23.42
CA PRO A 56 7.86 11.80 24.52
C PRO A 56 7.00 11.50 25.76
N TYR A 57 6.54 10.26 25.90
CA TYR A 57 5.59 9.85 26.95
C TYR A 57 6.23 9.57 28.31
N GLY A 58 7.51 9.87 28.49
CA GLY A 58 8.18 9.85 29.79
C GLY A 58 7.80 11.04 30.68
N HIS A 59 7.27 12.13 30.08
CA HIS A 59 6.71 13.28 30.82
C HIS A 59 5.29 13.01 31.33
N ASP A 60 4.52 12.26 30.56
CA ASP A 60 3.13 11.89 30.86
C ASP A 60 2.80 10.60 30.12
N ALA A 61 2.53 9.54 30.88
CA ALA A 61 2.20 8.22 30.35
C ALA A 61 0.94 8.23 29.48
N GLY A 62 0.04 9.20 29.68
CA GLY A 62 -1.14 9.43 28.88
C GLY A 62 -0.84 9.76 27.41
N TRP A 63 0.38 10.21 27.09
CA TRP A 63 0.80 10.54 25.73
C TRP A 63 1.23 9.34 24.90
N ARG A 64 1.36 8.15 25.51
CA ARG A 64 1.77 6.94 24.81
C ARG A 64 0.66 6.49 23.85
N SER A 65 1.03 6.18 22.61
CA SER A 65 0.14 5.50 21.65
C SER A 65 -0.34 4.17 22.25
N ARG A 66 -1.66 3.98 22.33
CA ARG A 66 -2.28 2.87 23.07
C ARG A 66 -2.65 1.69 22.18
N LYS A 67 -2.83 1.91 20.88
CA LYS A 67 -3.13 0.81 19.95
C LYS A 67 -1.92 -0.11 19.82
N LYS A 68 -2.13 -1.41 20.04
CA LYS A 68 -1.14 -2.48 19.90
C LYS A 68 -1.71 -3.59 19.02
N ASN A 69 -0.86 -4.25 18.25
CA ASN A 69 -1.19 -5.43 17.44
C ASN A 69 -2.48 -5.27 16.61
N TRP A 70 -2.71 -4.05 16.11
CA TRP A 70 -3.89 -3.72 15.31
C TRP A 70 -3.58 -3.96 13.83
N PHE A 71 -3.16 -5.18 13.52
CA PHE A 71 -2.85 -5.60 12.16
C PHE A 71 -4.08 -5.41 11.27
N HIS A 72 -3.87 -4.82 10.11
CA HIS A 72 -4.94 -4.56 9.16
C HIS A 72 -4.41 -4.53 7.73
N LEU A 73 -5.37 -4.55 6.81
CA LEU A 73 -5.23 -4.21 5.41
C LEU A 73 -6.07 -2.97 5.14
N ASP A 74 -5.67 -2.13 4.20
CA ASP A 74 -6.51 -1.01 3.74
C ASP A 74 -7.03 -1.22 2.33
N GLN A 75 -6.98 -2.44 1.80
CA GLN A 75 -7.58 -2.79 0.52
C GLN A 75 -8.45 -4.02 0.69
N ALA A 76 -9.77 -3.85 0.62
CA ALA A 76 -10.73 -4.93 0.84
C ALA A 76 -11.11 -5.67 -0.46
N GLN A 77 -11.98 -6.67 -0.32
CA GLN A 77 -12.35 -7.64 -1.36
C GLN A 77 -12.94 -7.04 -2.64
N HIS A 78 -13.49 -5.82 -2.56
CA HIS A 78 -14.06 -5.13 -3.71
C HIS A 78 -13.00 -4.45 -4.61
N LYS A 79 -11.75 -4.35 -4.15
CA LYS A 79 -10.59 -3.87 -4.92
C LYS A 79 -9.62 -5.03 -5.14
N ARG A 80 -9.79 -5.78 -6.25
CA ARG A 80 -8.97 -6.96 -6.54
C ARG A 80 -7.69 -6.58 -7.28
N GLY A 81 -6.57 -7.16 -6.84
CA GLY A 81 -5.24 -6.91 -7.40
C GLY A 81 -4.68 -5.52 -7.02
N LEU A 82 -3.68 -4.95 -7.69
CA LEU A 82 -3.02 -3.72 -7.22
C LEU A 82 -3.88 -2.48 -7.48
N HIS A 83 -4.32 -1.80 -6.40
CA HIS A 83 -5.00 -0.50 -6.50
C HIS A 83 -4.22 0.66 -5.88
N CYS A 84 -3.26 0.40 -4.98
CA CYS A 84 -2.37 1.45 -4.49
C CYS A 84 -1.09 0.86 -3.92
N VAL A 85 -0.03 1.64 -4.02
CA VAL A 85 1.17 1.48 -3.21
C VAL A 85 1.12 2.59 -2.17
N GLN A 86 1.01 2.20 -0.90
CA GLN A 86 1.05 3.13 0.21
C GLN A 86 2.47 3.62 0.45
N GLY A 87 2.60 4.79 1.07
CA GLY A 87 3.91 5.34 1.39
C GLY A 87 3.91 6.26 2.60
N LEU A 88 5.06 6.31 3.27
CA LEU A 88 5.38 7.29 4.28
C LEU A 88 6.81 7.81 4.11
N VAL A 89 7.01 9.10 4.39
CA VAL A 89 8.33 9.70 4.52
C VAL A 89 8.66 9.83 6.00
N ASN A 90 9.79 9.29 6.41
CA ASN A 90 10.31 9.49 7.76
C ASN A 90 10.81 10.92 7.92
N LEU A 91 10.21 11.70 8.83
CA LEU A 91 10.71 13.04 9.19
C LEU A 91 11.67 12.99 10.38
N LYS A 92 11.66 11.86 11.10
CA LYS A 92 12.63 11.47 12.13
C LYS A 92 13.04 10.02 11.89
N ASP A 93 14.18 9.63 12.44
CA ASP A 93 14.64 8.24 12.37
C ASP A 93 13.58 7.28 12.93
N ALA A 94 13.40 6.16 12.25
CA ALA A 94 12.55 5.06 12.65
C ALA A 94 13.45 3.91 13.13
N THR A 95 13.42 3.64 14.43
CA THR A 95 14.19 2.57 15.09
C THR A 95 13.32 1.85 16.11
N GLU A 96 13.76 0.71 16.61
CA GLU A 96 13.08 0.00 17.70
C GLU A 96 12.83 0.89 18.94
N GLU A 97 13.62 1.94 19.14
CA GLU A 97 13.48 2.89 20.25
C GLU A 97 12.45 3.99 20.00
N THR A 98 12.02 4.19 18.75
CA THR A 98 11.03 5.21 18.38
C THR A 98 9.67 4.61 18.07
N GLY A 99 9.59 3.31 17.79
CA GLY A 99 8.42 2.68 17.21
C GLY A 99 8.22 3.11 15.76
N GLY A 100 7.20 2.59 15.10
CA GLY A 100 7.02 2.83 13.68
C GLY A 100 6.08 1.88 12.99
N LEU A 101 6.25 1.78 11.67
CA LEU A 101 5.51 0.87 10.82
C LEU A 101 5.99 -0.56 11.05
N VAL A 102 5.05 -1.47 11.26
CA VAL A 102 5.27 -2.92 11.22
C VAL A 102 4.54 -3.46 10.02
N VAL A 103 5.22 -4.24 9.19
CA VAL A 103 4.63 -4.93 8.05
C VAL A 103 4.78 -6.44 8.23
N VAL A 104 3.88 -7.22 7.64
CA VAL A 104 4.06 -8.65 7.49
C VAL A 104 4.54 -8.90 6.06
N PRO A 105 5.85 -9.14 5.83
CA PRO A 105 6.38 -9.30 4.49
C PRO A 105 5.61 -10.38 3.72
N ARG A 106 5.41 -10.20 2.40
CA ARG A 106 4.76 -11.19 1.51
C ARG A 106 3.27 -11.48 1.79
N SER A 107 2.67 -10.89 2.82
CA SER A 107 1.25 -11.11 3.17
C SER A 107 0.26 -10.74 2.04
N HIS A 108 0.61 -9.77 1.19
CA HIS A 108 -0.19 -9.39 0.00
C HIS A 108 -0.45 -10.54 -0.98
N ARG A 109 0.38 -11.60 -0.96
CA ARG A 109 0.18 -12.81 -1.79
C ARG A 109 -1.02 -13.63 -1.35
N PHE A 110 -1.40 -13.51 -0.09
CA PHE A 110 -2.54 -14.20 0.53
C PHE A 110 -3.77 -13.30 0.61
N HIS A 111 -3.79 -12.16 -0.08
CA HIS A 111 -4.90 -11.20 0.00
C HIS A 111 -6.25 -11.85 -0.27
N ASN A 112 -6.38 -12.63 -1.34
CA ASN A 112 -7.61 -13.35 -1.66
C ASN A 112 -7.97 -14.39 -0.59
N ASP A 113 -7.00 -15.10 -0.03
CA ASP A 113 -7.21 -16.06 1.07
C ASP A 113 -7.73 -15.38 2.33
N VAL A 114 -7.12 -14.24 2.68
CA VAL A 114 -7.54 -13.40 3.81
C VAL A 114 -8.96 -12.89 3.55
N MET A 115 -9.24 -12.29 2.39
CA MET A 115 -10.58 -11.79 2.07
C MET A 115 -11.67 -12.87 2.17
N ARG A 116 -11.37 -14.13 1.82
CA ARG A 116 -12.28 -15.26 2.01
C ARG A 116 -12.58 -15.55 3.50
N ARG A 117 -11.60 -15.43 4.39
CA ARG A 117 -11.78 -15.64 5.84
C ARG A 117 -12.53 -14.51 6.53
N TYR A 118 -12.29 -13.27 6.10
CA TYR A 118 -12.87 -12.06 6.70
C TYR A 118 -14.10 -11.55 5.96
N ASN A 119 -14.72 -12.36 5.09
CA ASN A 119 -15.86 -11.98 4.25
C ASN A 119 -16.92 -11.21 5.06
N SER A 120 -16.93 -9.90 4.92
CA SER A 120 -17.64 -8.96 5.80
C SER A 120 -19.00 -8.54 5.24
N GLY A 121 -19.64 -9.38 4.43
CA GLY A 121 -20.91 -9.05 3.77
C GLY A 121 -20.80 -7.84 2.82
N ASP A 122 -21.93 -7.19 2.56
CA ASP A 122 -22.06 -6.05 1.61
C ASP A 122 -21.32 -4.76 2.03
N ALA A 123 -20.60 -4.76 3.16
CA ALA A 123 -19.87 -3.60 3.63
C ALA A 123 -18.66 -3.30 2.72
N MET A 124 -18.70 -2.17 2.01
CA MET A 124 -17.63 -1.67 1.13
C MET A 124 -16.49 -0.98 1.90
N GLU A 125 -16.19 -1.39 3.12
CA GLU A 125 -15.08 -0.81 3.89
C GLU A 125 -13.73 -1.32 3.41
N ASP A 126 -12.78 -0.41 3.20
CA ASP A 126 -11.41 -0.73 2.81
C ASP A 126 -10.56 -1.32 3.96
N PHE A 127 -10.86 -0.90 5.19
CA PHE A 127 -10.11 -1.29 6.37
C PHE A 127 -10.56 -2.66 6.85
N VAL A 128 -9.66 -3.65 6.80
CA VAL A 128 -9.93 -5.01 7.27
C VAL A 128 -8.99 -5.31 8.42
N LYS A 129 -9.53 -5.37 9.64
CA LYS A 129 -8.76 -5.76 10.83
C LYS A 129 -8.46 -7.26 10.77
N ILE A 130 -7.18 -7.61 10.94
CA ILE A 130 -6.70 -8.98 10.97
C ILE A 130 -6.60 -9.45 12.43
N ASP A 131 -7.12 -10.65 12.69
CA ASP A 131 -7.00 -11.29 14.00
C ASP A 131 -5.54 -11.66 14.27
N ILE A 132 -5.09 -11.50 15.53
CA ILE A 132 -3.70 -11.79 15.89
C ILE A 132 -3.34 -13.28 15.77
N THR A 133 -4.34 -14.15 15.70
CA THR A 133 -4.18 -15.59 15.47
C THR A 133 -4.23 -15.98 14.01
N ASP A 134 -4.46 -15.03 13.08
CA ASP A 134 -4.54 -15.36 11.66
C ASP A 134 -3.21 -15.92 11.14
N PRO A 135 -3.25 -17.04 10.39
CA PRO A 135 -2.03 -17.65 9.84
C PRO A 135 -1.23 -16.69 8.96
N VAL A 136 -1.86 -15.68 8.33
CA VAL A 136 -1.13 -14.71 7.47
C VAL A 136 -0.03 -13.96 8.22
N LEU A 137 -0.13 -13.83 9.55
CA LEU A 137 0.85 -13.11 10.37
C LEU A 137 2.15 -13.90 10.57
N VAL A 138 2.12 -15.23 10.47
CA VAL A 138 3.25 -16.11 10.78
C VAL A 138 3.62 -17.06 9.63
N GLU A 139 2.70 -17.31 8.71
CA GLU A 139 2.86 -18.24 7.61
C GLU A 139 3.19 -17.50 6.31
N GLY A 140 4.17 -18.01 5.55
CA GLY A 140 4.61 -17.41 4.28
C GLY A 140 5.56 -16.20 4.42
N SER A 141 5.88 -15.77 5.64
CA SER A 141 6.75 -14.62 5.93
C SER A 141 7.73 -14.90 7.09
N LEU A 142 8.60 -13.93 7.41
CA LEU A 142 9.45 -13.93 8.61
C LEU A 142 8.69 -13.48 9.88
N GLY A 143 7.36 -13.44 9.84
CA GLY A 143 6.53 -12.79 10.86
C GLY A 143 6.42 -11.27 10.66
N PRO A 144 5.77 -10.54 11.57
CA PRO A 144 5.73 -9.09 11.55
C PRO A 144 7.12 -8.49 11.75
N VAL A 145 7.52 -7.58 10.88
CA VAL A 145 8.82 -6.90 10.89
C VAL A 145 8.61 -5.40 11.02
N MET A 146 9.28 -4.80 12.01
CA MET A 146 9.33 -3.35 12.11
C MET A 146 10.27 -2.78 11.05
N VAL A 147 9.77 -1.82 10.28
CA VAL A 147 10.58 -1.13 9.27
C VAL A 147 11.38 -0.03 9.96
N THR A 148 12.70 -0.15 9.89
CA THR A 148 13.64 0.89 10.34
C THR A 148 14.12 1.74 9.17
N GLY A 149 14.53 2.97 9.44
CA GLY A 149 14.97 3.91 8.42
C GLY A 149 15.42 5.24 9.04
N ARG A 150 16.07 6.08 8.23
CA ARG A 150 16.54 7.40 8.64
C ARG A 150 15.53 8.48 8.26
N ALA A 151 15.64 9.64 8.89
CA ALA A 151 14.95 10.84 8.43
C ALA A 151 15.28 11.12 6.95
N GLY A 152 14.25 11.36 6.14
CA GLY A 152 14.32 11.52 4.69
C GLY A 152 13.99 10.26 3.89
N ASP A 153 14.03 9.07 4.50
CA ASP A 153 13.71 7.82 3.79
C ASP A 153 12.21 7.73 3.46
N LEU A 154 11.92 7.35 2.21
CA LEU A 154 10.58 6.98 1.76
C LEU A 154 10.42 5.46 1.92
N VAL A 155 9.44 5.05 2.72
CA VAL A 155 9.02 3.65 2.86
C VAL A 155 7.72 3.45 2.09
N ILE A 156 7.66 2.41 1.26
CA ILE A 156 6.48 2.07 0.47
C ILE A 156 6.08 0.60 0.62
N TRP A 157 4.79 0.31 0.50
CA TRP A 157 4.27 -1.05 0.54
C TRP A 157 2.99 -1.18 -0.29
N ASP A 158 2.71 -2.38 -0.79
CA ASP A 158 1.45 -2.71 -1.46
C ASP A 158 0.28 -2.58 -0.47
N SER A 159 -0.82 -1.93 -0.85
CA SER A 159 -1.97 -1.69 0.06
C SER A 159 -2.65 -2.99 0.56
N ARG A 160 -2.37 -4.13 -0.11
CA ARG A 160 -2.75 -5.49 0.32
C ARG A 160 -1.80 -6.11 1.36
N THR A 161 -0.74 -5.41 1.77
CA THR A 161 0.22 -5.91 2.78
C THR A 161 -0.35 -5.66 4.16
N VAL A 162 -0.42 -6.71 4.98
CA VAL A 162 -0.84 -6.60 6.39
C VAL A 162 0.17 -5.75 7.14
N HIS A 163 -0.30 -4.74 7.87
CA HIS A 163 0.56 -3.81 8.58
C HIS A 163 -0.14 -3.19 9.80
N CYS A 164 0.63 -2.51 10.65
CA CYS A 164 0.14 -1.63 11.72
C CYS A 164 1.23 -0.64 12.16
N ASN A 165 0.89 0.32 13.03
CA ASN A 165 1.91 1.05 13.79
C ASN A 165 2.14 0.38 15.15
N THR A 166 3.38 0.47 15.64
CA THR A 166 3.76 0.11 17.02
C THR A 166 4.39 1.30 17.75
N ALA A 167 4.20 1.34 19.07
CA ALA A 167 5.01 2.16 19.98
C ALA A 167 6.46 1.61 20.03
N PRO A 168 7.42 2.31 20.67
CA PRO A 168 8.78 1.79 20.88
C PRO A 168 8.79 0.35 21.39
N LEU A 169 9.57 -0.50 20.72
CA LEU A 169 9.82 -1.89 21.10
C LEU A 169 10.89 -1.98 22.20
N ARG A 170 11.80 -1.01 22.24
CA ARG A 170 12.82 -0.84 23.27
C ARG A 170 12.71 0.55 23.87
N GLU A 171 12.70 0.66 25.19
CA GLU A 171 12.64 1.98 25.82
C GLU A 171 14.01 2.67 25.81
N ASN A 172 14.04 3.93 25.40
CA ASN A 172 15.19 4.81 25.53
C ASN A 172 14.77 6.05 26.32
N ARG A 173 15.23 6.15 27.58
CA ARG A 173 14.80 7.22 28.49
C ARG A 173 15.08 8.62 27.94
N ALA A 174 16.19 8.82 27.24
CA ALA A 174 16.53 10.13 26.67
C ALA A 174 15.52 10.57 25.60
N LEU A 175 15.03 9.63 24.76
CA LEU A 175 13.97 9.90 23.79
C LEU A 175 12.62 10.10 24.48
N LEU A 176 12.32 9.30 25.51
CA LEU A 176 11.05 9.35 26.23
C LEU A 176 10.87 10.61 27.08
N THR A 177 11.96 11.19 27.61
CA THR A 177 11.93 12.44 28.41
C THR A 177 12.52 13.64 27.66
N GLY A 178 12.73 13.52 26.35
CA GLY A 178 13.21 14.62 25.51
C GLY A 178 12.16 15.70 25.29
N ASN A 179 12.56 16.83 24.71
CA ASN A 179 11.67 17.95 24.37
C ASN A 179 11.16 17.90 22.91
N ASP A 180 11.46 16.83 22.19
CA ASP A 180 11.11 16.65 20.78
C ASP A 180 10.23 15.41 20.58
N LEU A 181 9.52 15.33 19.46
CA LEU A 181 8.74 14.16 19.08
C LEU A 181 9.63 12.91 19.01
N ILE A 182 9.13 11.77 19.48
CA ILE A 182 9.80 10.48 19.32
C ILE A 182 9.80 10.07 17.84
N ARG A 183 8.69 10.31 17.16
CA ARG A 183 8.48 9.94 15.76
C ARG A 183 7.70 11.05 15.06
N ALA A 184 8.05 11.31 13.80
CA ALA A 184 7.22 12.07 12.88
C ALA A 184 7.34 11.48 11.46
N VAL A 185 6.20 11.31 10.78
CA VAL A 185 6.11 10.81 9.40
C VAL A 185 5.04 11.56 8.63
N ALA A 186 5.21 11.66 7.32
CA ALA A 186 4.19 12.16 6.39
C ALA A 186 3.67 11.00 5.54
N TYR A 187 2.35 10.77 5.52
CA TYR A 187 1.75 9.75 4.66
C TYR A 187 1.58 10.30 3.24
N ILE A 188 2.17 9.63 2.26
CA ILE A 188 2.17 10.08 0.86
C ILE A 188 2.02 8.87 -0.05
N CYS A 189 0.94 8.88 -0.83
CA CYS A 189 0.69 7.93 -1.90
C CYS A 189 0.51 8.70 -3.20
N MET A 190 0.84 8.08 -4.31
CA MET A 190 0.52 8.61 -5.64
C MET A 190 -0.03 7.50 -6.52
N THR A 191 -0.92 7.85 -7.44
CA THR A 191 -1.41 6.94 -8.48
C THR A 191 -1.54 7.70 -9.80
N PRO A 192 -1.61 7.01 -10.95
CA PRO A 192 -1.86 7.65 -12.23
C PRO A 192 -3.10 8.56 -12.19
N ALA A 193 -2.97 9.75 -12.76
CA ALA A 193 -4.08 10.71 -12.85
C ALA A 193 -5.26 10.18 -13.66
N ALA A 194 -4.99 9.31 -14.64
CA ALA A 194 -6.02 8.67 -15.46
C ALA A 194 -6.88 7.65 -14.72
N TRP A 195 -6.52 7.28 -13.49
CA TRP A 195 -7.39 6.46 -12.65
C TRP A 195 -8.50 7.31 -12.01
N CYS A 196 -8.38 8.63 -12.00
CA CYS A 196 -9.44 9.52 -11.53
C CYS A 196 -10.54 9.66 -12.57
N SER A 197 -11.80 9.66 -12.12
CA SER A 197 -12.89 10.24 -12.90
C SER A 197 -12.75 11.78 -12.95
N LEU A 198 -13.43 12.41 -13.91
CA LEU A 198 -13.53 13.88 -13.94
C LEU A 198 -14.16 14.45 -12.66
N ASP A 199 -15.12 13.74 -12.07
CA ASP A 199 -15.75 14.15 -10.82
C ASP A 199 -14.76 14.09 -9.66
N THR A 200 -13.99 13.00 -9.54
CA THR A 200 -12.92 12.89 -8.54
C THR A 200 -11.92 14.03 -8.67
N LEU A 201 -11.50 14.40 -9.88
CA LEU A 201 -10.58 15.52 -10.10
C LEU A 201 -11.16 16.87 -9.62
N ARG A 202 -12.47 17.10 -9.85
CA ARG A 202 -13.18 18.29 -9.36
C ARG A 202 -13.27 18.30 -7.83
N GLN A 203 -13.67 17.18 -7.24
CA GLN A 203 -13.75 17.02 -5.78
C GLN A 203 -12.38 17.23 -5.11
N ARG A 204 -11.31 16.70 -5.70
CA ARG A 204 -9.93 16.91 -5.22
C ARG A 204 -9.53 18.39 -5.25
N ARG A 205 -9.82 19.10 -6.33
CA ARG A 205 -9.56 20.55 -6.42
C ARG A 205 -10.30 21.30 -5.32
N HIS A 206 -11.58 21.03 -5.13
CA HIS A 206 -12.37 21.64 -4.07
C HIS A 206 -11.87 21.28 -2.67
N GLY A 207 -11.41 20.04 -2.48
CA GLY A 207 -10.82 19.58 -1.22
C GLY A 207 -9.60 20.39 -0.79
N VAL A 208 -8.77 20.85 -1.74
CA VAL A 208 -7.65 21.76 -1.42
C VAL A 208 -8.17 23.11 -0.91
N GLU A 209 -9.17 23.67 -1.58
CA GLU A 209 -9.80 24.96 -1.22
C GLU A 209 -10.48 24.91 0.16
N GLN A 210 -10.91 23.73 0.61
CA GLN A 210 -11.57 23.52 1.90
C GLN A 210 -10.64 23.01 3.00
N GLY A 211 -9.37 22.72 2.71
CA GLY A 211 -8.46 22.15 3.72
C GLY A 211 -8.73 20.67 4.01
N ALA A 212 -9.32 19.92 3.08
CA ALA A 212 -9.70 18.53 3.28
C ALA A 212 -8.47 17.63 3.46
N THR A 213 -8.47 16.83 4.52
CA THR A 213 -7.58 15.67 4.67
C THR A 213 -8.34 14.41 4.26
N THR A 214 -7.77 13.59 3.38
CA THR A 214 -8.42 12.41 2.78
C THR A 214 -7.77 11.10 3.23
N LYS A 215 -8.27 9.96 2.73
CA LYS A 215 -7.58 8.66 2.80
C LYS A 215 -6.37 8.62 1.84
N HIS A 216 -5.66 7.48 1.89
CA HIS A 216 -4.45 7.20 1.12
C HIS A 216 -4.69 7.00 -0.39
N TRP A 217 -5.94 6.80 -0.83
CA TRP A 217 -6.31 6.61 -2.25
C TRP A 217 -6.25 7.93 -3.05
N PRO A 218 -5.26 8.16 -3.93
CA PRO A 218 -5.15 9.44 -4.64
C PRO A 218 -6.15 9.58 -5.79
N HIS A 219 -6.53 8.48 -6.43
CA HIS A 219 -7.45 8.44 -7.56
C HIS A 219 -8.93 8.35 -7.17
N GLU A 220 -9.21 8.40 -5.88
CA GLU A 220 -10.56 8.46 -5.30
C GLU A 220 -10.63 9.67 -4.35
N TYR A 221 -11.84 10.04 -3.94
CA TYR A 221 -12.02 11.15 -3.00
C TYR A 221 -12.81 10.70 -1.77
N HIS A 222 -12.06 10.48 -0.68
CA HIS A 222 -12.60 10.02 0.60
C HIS A 222 -12.16 10.99 1.71
N PRO A 223 -12.89 12.10 1.93
CA PRO A 223 -12.54 13.06 2.97
C PRO A 223 -12.70 12.44 4.36
N LYS A 224 -11.63 12.46 5.16
CA LYS A 224 -11.67 12.08 6.58
C LYS A 224 -12.07 13.27 7.46
N SER A 225 -11.61 14.46 7.09
CA SER A 225 -11.85 15.68 7.87
C SER A 225 -11.76 16.90 6.98
N ILE A 226 -12.75 17.78 7.11
CA ILE A 226 -12.78 19.11 6.51
C ILE A 226 -12.92 20.10 7.66
N PRO A 227 -11.94 20.99 7.89
CA PRO A 227 -12.03 21.99 8.94
C PRO A 227 -13.16 23.00 8.65
N ARG A 228 -13.81 23.51 9.70
CA ARG A 228 -14.87 24.54 9.55
C ARG A 228 -14.35 25.83 8.93
N THR A 229 -13.10 26.16 9.22
CA THR A 229 -12.40 27.31 8.66
C THR A 229 -11.06 26.84 8.11
N TRP A 230 -10.76 27.25 6.88
CA TRP A 230 -9.50 26.97 6.21
C TRP A 230 -8.98 28.25 5.58
N SER A 231 -7.76 28.64 5.93
CA SER A 231 -7.09 29.82 5.40
C SER A 231 -5.59 29.53 5.43
N PRO A 232 -5.04 28.89 4.39
CA PRO A 232 -3.62 28.57 4.34
C PRO A 232 -2.79 29.85 4.26
N ASP A 233 -1.62 29.86 4.91
CA ASP A 233 -0.66 30.97 4.86
C ASP A 233 0.27 30.93 3.63
N PHE A 234 -0.06 30.08 2.67
CA PHE A 234 0.73 29.79 1.47
C PHE A 234 -0.18 29.43 0.30
N ALA A 235 0.35 29.59 -0.91
CA ALA A 235 -0.32 29.21 -2.14
C ALA A 235 0.36 27.99 -2.77
N LEU A 236 -0.42 27.15 -3.43
CA LEU A 236 0.09 26.08 -4.27
C LEU A 236 0.57 26.65 -5.61
N GLY A 237 1.84 26.44 -5.94
CA GLY A 237 2.37 26.63 -7.29
C GLY A 237 1.94 25.54 -8.28
N ASP A 238 2.33 25.71 -9.54
CA ASP A 238 1.89 24.85 -10.65
C ASP A 238 2.23 23.37 -10.46
N GLU A 239 3.40 23.06 -9.90
CA GLU A 239 3.80 21.68 -9.62
C GLU A 239 2.86 21.02 -8.60
N HIS A 240 2.45 21.73 -7.55
CA HIS A 240 1.49 21.20 -6.58
C HIS A 240 0.12 20.99 -7.22
N TRP A 241 -0.35 21.96 -8.03
CA TRP A 241 -1.61 21.81 -8.77
C TRP A 241 -1.57 20.65 -9.76
N SER A 242 -0.40 20.35 -10.34
CA SER A 242 -0.23 19.18 -11.20
C SER A 242 -0.46 17.85 -10.45
N LEU A 243 -0.21 17.81 -9.14
CA LEU A 243 -0.46 16.64 -8.28
C LEU A 243 -1.90 16.59 -7.72
N VAL A 244 -2.65 17.70 -7.83
CA VAL A 244 -4.08 17.76 -7.51
C VAL A 244 -4.89 17.26 -8.70
N CYS A 245 -4.66 17.90 -9.85
CA CYS A 245 -5.39 17.73 -11.10
C CYS A 245 -4.49 18.18 -12.28
N PRO A 246 -3.64 17.29 -12.83
CA PRO A 246 -2.60 17.63 -13.80
C PRO A 246 -3.11 18.19 -15.13
N SER A 247 -4.40 18.06 -15.41
CA SER A 247 -5.00 18.52 -16.66
C SER A 247 -5.39 19.98 -16.67
N GLY A 248 -5.72 20.61 -15.53
CA GLY A 248 -6.09 22.03 -15.40
C GLY A 248 -7.28 22.56 -16.24
N ARG A 249 -7.44 22.16 -17.51
CA ARG A 249 -8.34 22.67 -18.56
C ARG A 249 -8.56 21.71 -19.77
N ARG A 250 -7.97 20.50 -19.85
CA ARG A 250 -8.21 19.55 -20.97
C ARG A 250 -8.31 18.11 -20.49
N GLU A 251 -9.23 17.33 -21.04
CA GLU A 251 -9.30 15.90 -20.76
C GLU A 251 -7.95 15.23 -21.09
N PRO A 252 -7.49 14.27 -20.25
CA PRO A 252 -6.28 13.53 -20.54
C PRO A 252 -6.42 12.82 -21.90
N SER A 253 -5.45 13.04 -22.79
CA SER A 253 -5.39 12.33 -24.07
C SER A 253 -5.25 10.82 -23.79
N PRO A 254 -6.05 9.94 -24.42
CA PRO A 254 -5.94 8.49 -24.29
C PRO A 254 -4.52 7.94 -24.59
N LEU A 255 -3.71 8.70 -25.35
CA LEU A 255 -2.35 8.34 -25.74
C LEU A 255 -1.31 8.50 -24.62
N SER A 256 -1.61 9.17 -23.50
CA SER A 256 -0.64 9.38 -22.39
C SER A 256 -0.54 8.21 -21.40
N LEU A 257 -1.12 7.05 -21.74
CA LEU A 257 -1.30 5.89 -20.85
C LEU A 257 -0.76 4.58 -21.41
N GLU A 258 -0.13 4.63 -22.58
CA GLU A 258 0.49 3.46 -23.18
C GLU A 258 1.61 2.96 -22.26
N GLY A 259 1.41 1.80 -21.64
CA GLY A 259 2.34 1.18 -20.68
C GLY A 259 2.11 1.48 -19.20
N ALA A 260 1.19 2.39 -18.83
CA ALA A 260 0.85 2.64 -17.42
C ALA A 260 0.14 1.44 -16.79
N LEU A 261 0.41 1.17 -15.50
CA LEU A 261 -0.36 0.18 -14.76
C LEU A 261 -1.84 0.58 -14.72
N ARG A 262 -2.72 -0.42 -14.73
CA ARG A 262 -4.17 -0.22 -14.62
C ARG A 262 -4.60 -0.53 -13.19
N PRO A 263 -5.69 0.09 -12.70
CA PRO A 263 -6.29 -0.34 -11.44
C PRO A 263 -6.57 -1.84 -11.52
N GLY A 264 -6.20 -2.52 -10.45
CA GLY A 264 -6.32 -3.95 -10.35
C GLY A 264 -5.08 -4.71 -10.78
N SER A 265 -4.16 -4.20 -11.62
CA SER A 265 -2.98 -4.95 -12.13
C SER A 265 -2.36 -5.97 -11.14
N VAL A 266 -2.03 -7.18 -11.57
CA VAL A 266 -1.63 -8.27 -10.64
C VAL A 266 -0.38 -7.91 -9.86
N SER A 267 0.58 -7.30 -10.56
CA SER A 267 1.90 -6.91 -10.10
C SER A 267 2.28 -5.56 -10.71
N CYS A 268 3.25 -4.88 -10.09
CA CYS A 268 3.92 -3.73 -10.69
C CYS A 268 4.94 -4.13 -11.77
N LEU A 269 5.25 -5.43 -11.89
CA LEU A 269 6.10 -6.00 -12.92
C LEU A 269 5.25 -6.79 -13.93
N PRO A 270 5.63 -6.82 -15.22
CA PRO A 270 4.92 -7.59 -16.21
C PRO A 270 5.03 -9.09 -15.94
N ALA A 271 4.09 -9.86 -16.49
CA ALA A 271 4.23 -11.30 -16.58
C ALA A 271 5.42 -11.65 -17.47
N ARG A 272 6.05 -12.80 -17.19
CA ARG A 272 7.19 -13.33 -17.94
C ARG A 272 6.94 -14.80 -18.25
N GLN A 273 7.61 -15.29 -19.29
CA GLN A 273 7.58 -16.69 -19.66
C GLN A 273 8.71 -17.46 -18.98
N PHE A 274 8.38 -18.69 -18.58
CA PHE A 274 9.25 -19.60 -17.86
C PHE A 274 9.07 -21.02 -18.36
N LYS A 275 10.13 -21.82 -18.32
CA LYS A 275 10.10 -23.25 -18.63
C LYS A 275 10.37 -24.07 -17.37
N VAL A 276 9.58 -25.12 -17.16
CA VAL A 276 9.78 -26.06 -16.03
C VAL A 276 11.11 -26.77 -16.23
N ALA A 277 12.03 -26.60 -15.28
CA ALA A 277 13.38 -27.15 -15.31
C ALA A 277 13.51 -28.48 -14.56
N THR A 278 12.62 -28.74 -13.60
CA THR A 278 12.52 -30.01 -12.87
C THR A 278 11.72 -31.05 -13.66
N GLU A 279 11.72 -32.31 -13.22
CA GLU A 279 10.87 -33.36 -13.81
C GLU A 279 9.38 -33.05 -13.64
N SER A 280 9.01 -32.45 -12.52
CA SER A 280 7.66 -31.94 -12.28
C SER A 280 7.68 -30.73 -11.33
N SER A 281 6.69 -29.85 -11.47
CA SER A 281 6.47 -28.71 -10.56
C SER A 281 5.02 -28.69 -10.05
N PRO A 282 4.79 -28.83 -8.74
CA PRO A 282 3.45 -28.79 -8.17
C PRO A 282 2.77 -27.42 -8.31
N LEU A 283 1.52 -27.42 -8.77
CA LEU A 283 0.63 -26.25 -8.79
C LEU A 283 -0.19 -26.19 -7.50
N ARG A 284 -0.39 -24.99 -6.95
CA ARG A 284 -1.02 -24.76 -5.65
C ARG A 284 -2.04 -23.64 -5.71
N SER A 285 -3.03 -23.67 -4.82
CA SER A 285 -4.04 -22.60 -4.66
C SER A 285 -3.54 -21.38 -3.87
N ALA A 286 -2.36 -21.47 -3.24
CA ALA A 286 -1.72 -20.37 -2.54
C ALA A 286 -0.18 -20.46 -2.61
N ALA A 287 0.49 -19.32 -2.42
CA ALA A 287 1.95 -19.16 -2.45
C ALA A 287 2.64 -19.73 -1.18
N THR A 288 2.40 -21.00 -0.84
CA THR A 288 2.91 -21.67 0.36
C THR A 288 3.08 -23.16 0.15
N THR A 289 4.13 -23.74 0.74
CA THR A 289 4.33 -25.21 0.78
C THR A 289 3.78 -25.84 2.05
N LYS A 290 3.37 -25.03 3.04
CA LYS A 290 3.04 -25.52 4.40
C LYS A 290 1.63 -26.11 4.50
N TRP A 291 0.64 -25.49 3.85
CA TRP A 291 -0.77 -25.84 4.05
C TRP A 291 -1.59 -25.89 2.75
N ALA A 292 -1.11 -25.30 1.66
CA ALA A 292 -1.78 -25.43 0.37
C ALA A 292 -1.40 -26.77 -0.26
N THR A 293 -2.34 -27.71 -0.25
CA THR A 293 -2.20 -28.99 -0.95
C THR A 293 -1.99 -28.74 -2.45
N PRO A 294 -1.06 -29.46 -3.11
CA PRO A 294 -0.95 -29.40 -4.56
C PRO A 294 -2.28 -29.74 -5.25
N LEU A 295 -2.68 -28.89 -6.18
CA LEU A 295 -3.87 -29.09 -7.02
C LEU A 295 -3.57 -30.13 -8.12
N CYS A 296 -2.41 -30.00 -8.75
CA CYS A 296 -1.87 -30.88 -9.80
C CYS A 296 -0.38 -30.56 -10.00
N ALA A 297 0.24 -31.00 -11.10
CA ALA A 297 1.62 -30.66 -11.43
C ALA A 297 1.84 -30.39 -12.93
N LEU A 298 2.79 -29.51 -13.20
CA LEU A 298 3.41 -29.35 -14.51
C LEU A 298 4.51 -30.38 -14.71
N ARG A 299 4.74 -30.79 -15.95
CA ARG A 299 5.82 -31.69 -16.37
C ARG A 299 7.03 -30.89 -16.82
N GLY A 300 8.20 -31.51 -16.71
CA GLY A 300 9.45 -30.96 -17.20
C GLY A 300 9.38 -30.52 -18.65
N GLY A 301 9.91 -29.32 -18.92
CA GLY A 301 9.92 -28.71 -20.25
C GLY A 301 8.64 -27.97 -20.65
N GLU A 302 7.55 -28.05 -19.89
CA GLU A 302 6.35 -27.24 -20.13
C GLU A 302 6.65 -25.75 -19.94
N THR A 303 6.03 -24.91 -20.76
CA THR A 303 6.19 -23.44 -20.71
C THR A 303 4.96 -22.81 -20.06
N VAL A 304 5.20 -21.87 -19.16
CA VAL A 304 4.16 -21.11 -18.46
C VAL A 304 4.41 -19.61 -18.57
N GLU A 305 3.37 -18.83 -18.34
CA GLU A 305 3.44 -17.38 -18.22
C GLU A 305 2.90 -16.98 -16.84
N GLY A 306 3.60 -16.09 -16.14
CA GLY A 306 3.17 -15.66 -14.81
C GLY A 306 3.97 -14.49 -14.24
N TYR A 307 3.58 -14.06 -13.04
CA TYR A 307 4.16 -12.94 -12.31
C TYR A 307 5.10 -13.43 -11.22
N VAL A 308 6.34 -12.95 -11.24
CA VAL A 308 7.30 -13.23 -10.17
C VAL A 308 6.91 -12.44 -8.92
N MET A 309 6.70 -13.16 -7.83
CA MET A 309 6.32 -12.64 -6.52
C MET A 309 7.30 -13.21 -5.48
N GLY A 310 8.53 -12.68 -5.46
CA GLY A 310 9.65 -13.25 -4.70
C GLY A 310 9.93 -14.70 -5.13
N ASP A 311 9.91 -15.64 -4.20
CA ASP A 311 10.22 -17.07 -4.44
C ASP A 311 9.10 -17.84 -5.18
N TRP A 312 8.03 -17.16 -5.57
CA TRP A 312 6.83 -17.77 -6.14
C TRP A 312 6.49 -17.16 -7.49
N LEU A 313 5.92 -17.98 -8.37
CA LEU A 313 5.32 -17.57 -9.62
C LEU A 313 3.80 -17.65 -9.49
N ARG A 314 3.10 -16.51 -9.61
CA ARG A 314 1.63 -16.49 -9.79
C ARG A 314 1.34 -16.72 -11.25
N LEU A 315 0.77 -17.88 -11.58
CA LEU A 315 0.55 -18.26 -12.96
C LEU A 315 -0.61 -17.49 -13.58
N GLN A 316 -0.42 -17.10 -14.84
CA GLN A 316 -1.44 -16.49 -15.68
C GLN A 316 -1.85 -17.44 -16.80
N ARG A 317 -0.90 -18.18 -17.38
CA ARG A 317 -1.15 -19.19 -18.41
C ARG A 317 -0.26 -20.41 -18.23
N TRP A 318 -0.80 -21.59 -18.52
CA TRP A 318 -0.11 -22.86 -18.50
C TRP A 318 -0.80 -23.88 -19.43
N PRO A 319 -0.12 -24.96 -19.86
CA PRO A 319 -0.70 -25.97 -20.72
C PRO A 319 -1.89 -26.66 -20.07
N GLN A 320 -3.00 -26.74 -20.81
CA GLN A 320 -4.26 -27.33 -20.36
C GLN A 320 -4.28 -28.84 -20.54
N GLU A 321 -4.77 -29.55 -19.53
CA GLU A 321 -4.97 -30.99 -19.53
C GLU A 321 -6.13 -31.39 -18.61
N ILE A 322 -6.67 -32.59 -18.81
CA ILE A 322 -7.72 -33.15 -17.96
C ILE A 322 -7.22 -33.22 -16.51
N GLY A 323 -7.96 -32.61 -15.59
CA GLY A 323 -7.62 -32.56 -14.16
C GLY A 323 -6.73 -31.38 -13.74
N ARG A 324 -6.30 -30.52 -14.67
CA ARG A 324 -5.66 -29.23 -14.33
C ARG A 324 -6.72 -28.13 -14.14
N PRO A 325 -6.51 -27.17 -13.23
CA PRO A 325 -7.36 -25.99 -13.15
C PRO A 325 -7.26 -25.19 -14.45
N CYS A 326 -8.39 -24.62 -14.87
CA CYS A 326 -8.42 -23.69 -15.99
C CYS A 326 -7.65 -22.42 -15.63
N PRO A 327 -6.96 -21.77 -16.58
CA PRO A 327 -6.39 -20.46 -16.36
C PRO A 327 -7.53 -19.49 -16.12
N PRO A 328 -7.36 -18.49 -15.24
CA PRO A 328 -8.40 -17.50 -14.99
C PRO A 328 -8.77 -16.84 -16.33
N THR A 329 -10.01 -17.07 -16.77
CA THR A 329 -10.54 -16.57 -18.04
C THR A 329 -10.90 -15.09 -17.97
N GLU A 330 -11.10 -14.56 -16.76
CA GLU A 330 -11.39 -13.15 -16.49
C GLU A 330 -10.62 -12.63 -15.28
N TRP A 331 -10.48 -11.31 -15.22
CA TRP A 331 -10.06 -10.57 -14.03
C TRP A 331 -11.04 -10.85 -12.87
N GLY A 332 -10.75 -11.87 -12.07
CA GLY A 332 -11.55 -12.25 -10.91
C GLY A 332 -12.33 -13.57 -11.01
N ALA A 333 -12.15 -14.36 -12.07
CA ALA A 333 -12.70 -15.71 -12.14
C ALA A 333 -11.71 -16.74 -11.57
N GLU A 334 -12.12 -17.33 -10.44
CA GLU A 334 -11.68 -18.54 -9.73
C GLU A 334 -10.17 -18.91 -9.68
N GLU A 335 -9.65 -18.76 -8.44
CA GLU A 335 -8.43 -19.30 -7.84
C GLU A 335 -7.07 -18.88 -8.43
N ASP A 336 -6.29 -18.18 -7.61
CA ASP A 336 -4.89 -17.94 -7.92
C ASP A 336 -4.12 -19.26 -7.94
N VAL A 337 -3.46 -19.55 -9.06
CA VAL A 337 -2.58 -20.72 -9.17
C VAL A 337 -1.13 -20.29 -9.02
N TRP A 338 -0.41 -21.00 -8.17
CA TRP A 338 0.97 -20.69 -7.79
C TRP A 338 1.89 -21.88 -8.02
N ALA A 339 3.15 -21.58 -8.34
CA ALA A 339 4.25 -22.55 -8.39
C ALA A 339 5.52 -21.95 -7.76
N LEU A 340 6.45 -22.80 -7.31
CA LEU A 340 7.73 -22.34 -6.77
C LEU A 340 8.63 -21.87 -7.91
N LEU A 341 9.17 -20.65 -7.82
CA LEU A 341 10.01 -20.10 -8.88
C LEU A 341 11.29 -20.92 -9.12
N SER A 342 11.80 -21.58 -8.07
CA SER A 342 12.99 -22.45 -8.14
C SER A 342 12.88 -23.61 -9.12
N ASP A 343 11.65 -24.00 -9.48
CA ASP A 343 11.40 -25.12 -10.39
C ASP A 343 11.51 -24.72 -11.86
N PHE A 344 11.75 -23.43 -12.14
CA PHE A 344 11.67 -22.85 -13.47
C PHE A 344 12.95 -22.11 -13.86
N VAL A 345 13.18 -22.03 -15.18
CA VAL A 345 14.16 -21.13 -15.79
C VAL A 345 13.45 -20.10 -16.68
N PRO A 346 13.92 -18.84 -16.74
CA PRO A 346 13.39 -17.85 -17.68
C PRO A 346 13.53 -18.34 -19.14
N CYS A 347 12.51 -18.08 -19.97
CA CYS A 347 12.57 -18.33 -21.41
C CYS A 347 13.36 -17.25 -22.16
#